data_AF-A0A847F6D5-F1
#
_entry.id   AF-A0A847F6D5-F1
#
_cell.length_a   1.000
_cell.length_b   1.000
_cell.length_c   1.000
_cell.angle_alpha   90.00
_cell.angle_beta   90.00
_cell.angle_gamma   90.00
#
_symmetry.space_group_name_H-M   'P 1'
#
loop_
_entity.id
_entity.type
_entity.pdbx_description
1 polymer ?
#
loop_
_entity_poly.entity_id
_entity_poly.type
_entity_poly.pdbx_seq_one_letter_code
_entity_poly.pdbx_strand_id
1 'polypeptide(L)'
;HDILKVKGEKELAAWLVNEIQQVYRLQGVAINDKHIEVIVRQMLRRVRVTDVGDTNFLPDEQVEKAVFELENEKVIERGGRPAVAEPLLLGITKASLSTDSFISAASFQETTKVLTEASIGGKVDYLRGLKENVIMGRLIPAGTGLRAYERLEMEVNDDLAAAVVSLTEGDGELGGAIGAASEE
;
A
#
# COMPACT_ATOMS: atom_id res chain seq x y z
N HIS A 1 -7.07 23.16 -4.29
CA HIS A 1 -6.74 23.10 -5.73
C HIS A 1 -5.77 24.21 -6.10
N ASP A 2 -5.99 25.46 -5.67
CA ASP A 2 -5.12 26.58 -6.06
C ASP A 2 -3.73 26.54 -5.41
N ILE A 3 -3.64 26.09 -4.15
CA ILE A 3 -2.35 25.90 -3.46
C ILE A 3 -1.44 24.93 -4.23
N LEU A 4 -2.01 23.86 -4.81
CA LEU A 4 -1.25 22.88 -5.59
C LEU A 4 -0.60 23.52 -6.83
N LYS A 5 -1.36 24.34 -7.53
CA LYS A 5 -0.93 25.01 -8.77
C LYS A 5 0.15 26.05 -8.52
N VAL A 6 0.12 26.72 -7.36
CA VAL A 6 1.01 27.84 -7.05
C VAL A 6 2.25 27.43 -6.26
N LYS A 7 2.09 26.56 -5.25
CA LYS A 7 3.14 26.22 -4.28
C LYS A 7 3.70 24.79 -4.42
N GLY A 8 3.05 23.94 -5.23
CA GLY A 8 3.45 22.55 -5.44
C GLY A 8 2.96 21.57 -4.38
N GLU A 9 3.30 20.29 -4.57
CA GLU A 9 2.78 19.17 -3.77
C GLU A 9 3.21 19.23 -2.29
N LYS A 10 4.48 19.55 -2.02
CA LYS A 10 5.04 19.51 -0.65
C LYS A 10 4.37 20.54 0.27
N GLU A 11 4.21 21.76 -0.21
CA GLU A 11 3.53 22.84 0.51
C GLU A 11 2.05 22.51 0.74
N LEU A 12 1.37 21.96 -0.27
CA LEU A 12 -0.01 21.51 -0.09
C LEU A 12 -0.11 20.41 0.97
N ALA A 13 0.80 19.44 0.95
CA ALA A 13 0.79 18.35 1.93
C ALA A 13 0.99 18.86 3.36
N ALA A 14 1.98 19.75 3.56
CA ALA A 14 2.22 20.39 4.84
C ALA A 14 1.01 21.23 5.31
N TRP A 15 0.35 21.94 4.38
CA TRP A 15 -0.85 22.70 4.68
C TRP A 15 -2.01 21.79 5.13
N LEU A 16 -2.27 20.70 4.40
CA LEU A 16 -3.31 19.72 4.75
C LEU A 16 -3.08 19.08 6.11
N VAL A 17 -1.84 18.67 6.41
CA VAL A 17 -1.49 18.07 7.70
C VAL A 17 -1.76 19.07 8.82
N ASN A 18 -1.30 20.32 8.67
CA ASN A 18 -1.51 21.35 9.69
C ASN A 18 -2.98 21.66 9.94
N GLU A 19 -3.79 21.75 8.88
CA GLU A 19 -5.22 22.08 8.99
C GLU A 19 -5.99 20.95 9.69
N ILE A 20 -5.74 19.70 9.31
CA ILE A 20 -6.38 18.53 9.93
C ILE A 20 -5.93 18.41 11.41
N GLN A 21 -4.64 18.59 11.67
CA GLN A 21 -4.08 18.51 13.03
C GLN A 21 -4.62 19.60 13.95
N GLN A 22 -4.94 20.79 13.44
CA GLN A 22 -5.57 21.86 14.24
C GLN A 22 -6.96 21.45 14.75
N VAL A 23 -7.76 20.79 13.93
CA VAL A 23 -9.09 20.31 14.33
C VAL A 23 -8.99 19.24 15.43
N TYR A 24 -8.07 18.29 15.31
CA TYR A 24 -7.86 17.27 16.35
C TYR A 24 -7.30 17.87 17.65
N ARG A 25 -6.36 18.82 17.54
CA ARG A 25 -5.85 19.55 18.71
C ARG A 25 -6.95 20.34 19.42
N LEU A 26 -7.87 20.96 18.68
CA LEU A 26 -9.02 21.68 19.25
C LEU A 26 -9.93 20.74 20.06
N GLN A 27 -10.07 19.49 19.62
CA GLN A 27 -10.86 18.46 20.31
C GLN A 27 -10.08 17.75 21.43
N GLY A 28 -8.82 18.14 21.69
CA GLY A 28 -7.97 17.53 22.71
C GLY A 28 -7.44 16.14 22.35
N VAL A 29 -7.51 15.74 21.07
CA VAL A 29 -7.06 14.43 20.60
C VAL A 29 -5.65 14.55 20.03
N ALA A 30 -4.70 13.81 20.61
CA ALA A 30 -3.34 13.74 20.11
C ALA A 30 -3.22 12.64 19.03
N ILE A 31 -2.85 13.02 17.80
CA ILE A 31 -2.57 12.12 16.69
C ILE A 31 -1.17 12.42 16.16
N ASN A 32 -0.41 11.38 15.82
CA ASN A 32 0.89 11.55 15.17
C ASN A 32 0.70 11.97 13.70
N ASP A 33 1.39 13.03 13.29
CA ASP A 33 1.34 13.59 11.94
C ASP A 33 1.59 12.54 10.84
N LYS A 34 2.42 11.52 11.12
CA LYS A 34 2.70 10.40 10.19
C LYS A 34 1.43 9.71 9.68
N HIS A 35 0.39 9.60 10.50
CA HIS A 35 -0.87 9.00 10.06
C HIS A 35 -1.57 9.86 9.02
N ILE A 36 -1.60 11.17 9.23
CA ILE A 36 -2.23 12.12 8.31
C ILE A 36 -1.41 12.20 7.02
N GLU A 37 -0.08 12.21 7.12
CA GLU A 37 0.83 12.20 5.96
C GLU A 37 0.60 10.97 5.07
N VAL A 38 0.40 9.79 5.65
CA VAL A 38 0.08 8.57 4.90
C VAL A 38 -1.22 8.73 4.10
N ILE A 39 -2.25 9.36 4.67
CA ILE A 39 -3.52 9.62 3.97
C ILE A 39 -3.34 10.68 2.88
N VAL A 40 -2.67 11.79 3.17
CA VAL A 40 -2.40 12.86 2.20
C VAL A 40 -1.57 12.33 1.03
N ARG A 41 -0.61 11.43 1.28
CA ARG A 41 0.14 10.73 0.23
C ARG A 41 -0.79 9.93 -0.69
N GLN A 42 -1.82 9.26 -0.17
CA GLN A 42 -2.80 8.57 -1.01
C GLN A 42 -3.64 9.53 -1.85
N MET A 43 -3.96 10.71 -1.32
CA MET A 43 -4.71 11.75 -2.04
C MET A 43 -3.93 12.38 -3.20
N LEU A 44 -2.59 12.32 -3.18
CA LEU A 44 -1.68 12.88 -4.20
C LEU A 44 -1.01 11.80 -5.08
N ARG A 45 -1.48 10.55 -5.06
CA ARG A 45 -0.84 9.43 -5.76
C ARG A 45 -0.95 9.51 -7.29
N ARG A 46 -1.85 10.33 -7.82
CA ARG A 46 -2.18 10.40 -9.26
C ARG A 46 -1.76 11.73 -9.87
N VAL A 47 -1.44 11.68 -11.16
CA VAL A 47 -1.11 12.84 -11.99
C VAL A 47 -2.03 12.85 -13.21
N ARG A 48 -2.29 14.04 -13.77
CA ARG A 48 -3.02 14.22 -15.02
C ARG A 48 -2.03 14.57 -16.12
N VAL A 49 -2.04 13.82 -17.21
CA VAL A 49 -1.16 14.07 -18.36
C VAL A 49 -1.63 15.31 -19.12
N THR A 50 -0.75 16.30 -19.27
CA THR A 50 -1.00 17.54 -20.02
C THR A 50 -0.39 17.50 -21.42
N ASP A 51 0.80 16.90 -21.55
CA ASP A 51 1.47 16.65 -22.82
C ASP A 51 1.91 15.19 -22.84
N VAL A 52 1.52 14.46 -23.88
CA VAL A 52 1.81 13.03 -24.04
C VAL A 52 3.22 12.77 -24.57
N GLY A 53 3.87 13.73 -25.22
CA GLY A 53 5.18 13.52 -25.84
C GLY A 53 5.18 12.29 -26.76
N ASP A 54 6.17 11.41 -26.61
CA ASP A 54 6.29 10.14 -27.33
C ASP A 54 5.85 8.92 -26.47
N THR A 55 5.13 9.16 -25.37
CA THR A 55 4.59 8.08 -24.52
C THR A 55 3.28 7.52 -25.07
N ASN A 56 2.85 6.39 -24.51
CA ASN A 56 1.56 5.76 -24.85
C ASN A 56 0.37 6.33 -24.05
N PHE A 57 0.55 7.44 -23.33
CA PHE A 57 -0.53 8.05 -22.55
C PHE A 57 -1.53 8.77 -23.46
N LEU A 58 -2.74 8.97 -22.94
CA LEU A 58 -3.75 9.82 -23.56
C LEU A 58 -3.74 11.22 -22.94
N PRO A 59 -4.06 12.28 -23.71
CA PRO A 59 -4.26 13.61 -23.15
C PRO A 59 -5.36 13.59 -22.08
N ASP A 60 -5.15 14.32 -20.99
CA ASP A 60 -6.04 14.37 -19.80
C ASP A 60 -6.22 13.04 -19.05
N GLU A 61 -5.45 12.01 -19.39
CA GLU A 61 -5.48 10.73 -18.68
C GLU A 61 -4.97 10.90 -17.24
N GLN A 62 -5.66 10.24 -16.31
CA GLN A 62 -5.26 10.18 -14.91
C GLN A 62 -4.56 8.86 -14.65
N VAL A 63 -3.25 8.94 -14.44
CA VAL A 63 -2.39 7.78 -14.20
C VAL A 63 -1.74 7.86 -12.83
N GLU A 64 -1.30 6.71 -12.32
CA GLU A 64 -0.51 6.69 -11.09
C GLU A 64 0.87 7.31 -11.34
N LYS A 65 1.34 8.10 -10.38
CA LYS A 65 2.63 8.79 -10.46
C LYS A 65 3.80 7.83 -10.72
N ALA A 66 3.81 6.66 -10.06
CA ALA A 66 4.85 5.66 -10.25
C ALA A 66 4.85 5.04 -11.67
N VAL A 67 3.67 4.84 -12.26
CA VAL A 67 3.54 4.31 -13.63
C VAL A 67 3.98 5.37 -14.65
N PHE A 68 3.59 6.63 -14.42
CA PHE A 68 4.00 7.76 -15.23
C PHE A 68 5.52 7.95 -15.24
N GLU A 69 6.15 7.95 -14.05
CA GLU A 69 7.60 8.08 -13.91
C GLU A 69 8.35 6.94 -14.63
N LEU A 70 7.88 5.70 -14.46
CA LEU A 70 8.50 4.53 -15.07
C LEU A 70 8.36 4.51 -16.61
N GLU A 71 7.23 4.94 -17.16
CA GLU A 71 7.07 5.01 -18.62
C GLU A 71 7.90 6.15 -19.22
N ASN A 72 7.96 7.31 -18.55
CA ASN A 72 8.82 8.40 -18.96
C ASN A 72 10.30 8.03 -18.96
N GLU A 73 10.76 7.29 -17.94
CA GLU A 73 12.13 6.78 -17.87
C GLU A 73 12.48 5.93 -19.11
N LYS A 74 11.61 5.00 -19.51
CA LYS A 74 11.80 4.20 -20.73
C LYS A 74 11.84 5.04 -22.01
N VAL A 75 11.01 6.08 -22.11
CA VAL A 75 10.99 6.94 -23.30
C VAL A 75 12.26 7.77 -23.39
N ILE A 76 12.76 8.27 -22.26
CA ILE A 76 14.04 8.99 -22.17
C ILE A 76 15.20 8.07 -22.57
N GLU A 77 15.21 6.82 -22.10
CA GLU A 77 16.23 5.83 -22.50
C GLU A 77 16.24 5.55 -24.01
N ARG A 78 15.07 5.64 -24.65
CA ARG A 78 14.93 5.50 -26.11
C ARG A 78 15.26 6.78 -26.88
N GLY A 79 15.57 7.88 -26.18
CA GLY A 79 15.86 9.19 -26.78
C GLY A 79 14.62 9.96 -27.23
N GLY A 80 13.42 9.57 -26.79
CA GLY A 80 12.16 10.26 -27.09
C GLY A 80 11.85 11.42 -26.14
N ARG A 81 10.78 12.16 -26.45
CA ARG A 81 10.26 13.24 -25.60
C ARG A 81 9.38 12.66 -24.48
N PRO A 82 9.72 12.87 -23.19
CA PRO A 82 8.88 12.40 -22.09
C PRO A 82 7.55 13.17 -22.03
N ALA A 83 6.54 12.54 -21.45
CA ALA A 83 5.27 13.18 -21.16
C ALA A 83 5.40 14.18 -20.00
N VAL A 84 4.57 15.22 -20.03
CA VAL A 84 4.41 16.20 -18.95
C VAL A 84 3.06 15.97 -18.29
N ALA A 85 3.03 16.01 -16.96
CA ALA A 85 1.82 15.85 -16.17
C ALA A 85 1.78 16.85 -15.03
N GLU A 86 0.55 17.20 -14.63
CA GLU A 86 0.28 17.99 -13.43
C GLU A 86 -0.16 17.09 -12.26
N PRO A 87 0.30 17.34 -11.04
CA PRO A 87 -0.17 16.62 -9.86
C PRO A 87 -1.68 16.80 -9.66
N LEU A 88 -2.38 15.73 -9.29
CA LEU A 88 -3.82 15.77 -9.07
C LEU A 88 -4.15 15.44 -7.61
N LEU A 89 -4.78 16.39 -6.92
CA LEU A 89 -5.35 16.16 -5.59
C LEU A 89 -6.73 15.50 -5.72
N LEU A 90 -6.84 14.27 -5.22
CA LEU A 90 -8.11 13.54 -5.16
C LEU A 90 -8.60 13.44 -3.72
N GLY A 91 -9.91 13.60 -3.51
CA GLY A 91 -10.55 13.26 -2.24
C GLY A 91 -10.41 11.76 -1.94
N ILE A 92 -10.42 11.37 -0.67
CA ILE A 92 -10.18 9.99 -0.22
C ILE A 92 -11.11 8.98 -0.92
N THR A 93 -12.38 9.33 -1.08
CA THR A 93 -13.37 8.50 -1.79
C THR A 93 -12.98 8.26 -3.25
N LYS A 94 -12.61 9.33 -3.97
CA LYS A 94 -12.23 9.26 -5.38
C LYS A 94 -10.87 8.55 -5.56
N ALA A 95 -9.92 8.79 -4.66
CA ALA A 95 -8.65 8.08 -4.63
C ALA A 95 -8.84 6.57 -4.41
N SER A 96 -9.78 6.18 -3.53
CA SER A 96 -10.08 4.78 -3.23
C SER A 96 -10.78 4.04 -4.38
N LEU A 97 -11.65 4.74 -5.12
CA LEU A 97 -12.29 4.21 -6.33
C LEU A 97 -11.32 4.08 -7.52
N SER A 98 -10.28 4.92 -7.54
CA SER A 98 -9.28 4.95 -8.60
C SER A 98 -8.09 4.01 -8.30
N THR A 99 -8.31 2.92 -7.58
CA THR A 99 -7.29 1.88 -7.40
C THR A 99 -7.20 1.01 -8.64
N ASP A 100 -6.02 0.43 -8.92
CA ASP A 100 -5.81 -0.42 -10.09
C ASP A 100 -6.58 -1.75 -10.03
N SER A 101 -6.86 -2.23 -8.81
CA SER A 101 -7.66 -3.42 -8.60
C SER A 101 -9.15 -3.13 -8.72
N PHE A 102 -9.77 -3.69 -9.75
CA PHE A 102 -11.22 -3.61 -9.90
C PHE A 102 -11.95 -4.43 -8.82
N ILE A 103 -11.36 -5.50 -8.28
CA ILE A 103 -11.94 -6.30 -7.20
C ILE A 103 -12.02 -5.45 -5.93
N SER A 104 -10.92 -4.79 -5.56
CA SER A 104 -10.85 -3.87 -4.44
C SER A 104 -11.77 -2.67 -4.63
N ALA A 105 -11.80 -2.06 -5.82
CA ALA A 105 -12.67 -0.93 -6.12
C ALA A 105 -14.16 -1.31 -6.02
N ALA A 106 -14.56 -2.43 -6.63
CA ALA A 106 -15.94 -2.91 -6.65
C ALA A 106 -16.47 -3.30 -5.26
N SER A 107 -15.58 -3.69 -4.35
CA SER A 107 -15.90 -3.97 -2.94
C SER A 107 -16.18 -2.72 -2.11
N PHE A 108 -15.78 -1.54 -2.59
CA PHE A 108 -15.97 -0.29 -1.85
C PHE A 108 -17.28 0.39 -2.24
N GLN A 109 -17.42 0.84 -3.49
CA GLN A 109 -18.59 1.53 -4.03
C GLN A 109 -18.70 1.31 -5.55
N GLU A 110 -19.82 1.71 -6.16
CA GLU A 110 -20.05 1.70 -7.62
C GLU A 110 -19.84 0.33 -8.31
N THR A 111 -20.14 -0.79 -7.62
CA THR A 111 -19.87 -2.17 -8.06
C THR A 111 -20.24 -2.45 -9.52
N THR A 112 -21.46 -2.09 -9.95
CA THR A 112 -21.93 -2.32 -11.33
C THR A 112 -21.07 -1.60 -12.36
N LYS A 113 -20.74 -0.33 -12.11
CA LYS A 113 -19.94 0.48 -13.03
C LYS A 113 -18.51 -0.04 -13.12
N VAL A 114 -17.88 -0.31 -11.98
CA VAL A 114 -16.51 -0.83 -11.90
C VAL A 114 -16.37 -2.16 -12.64
N LEU A 115 -17.29 -3.10 -12.42
CA LEU A 115 -17.24 -4.41 -13.09
C LEU A 115 -17.53 -4.30 -14.59
N THR A 116 -18.41 -3.37 -15.00
CA THR A 116 -18.69 -3.14 -16.43
C THR A 116 -17.47 -2.58 -17.14
N GLU A 117 -16.83 -1.55 -16.60
CA GLU A 117 -15.60 -0.98 -17.17
C GLU A 117 -14.45 -1.99 -17.20
N ALA A 118 -14.29 -2.80 -16.15
CA ALA A 118 -13.29 -3.86 -16.11
C ALA A 118 -13.54 -4.94 -17.18
N SER A 119 -14.81 -5.30 -17.39
CA SER A 119 -15.21 -6.29 -18.41
C SER A 119 -15.00 -5.77 -19.82
N ILE A 120 -15.37 -4.52 -20.09
CA ILE A 120 -15.16 -3.87 -21.40
C ILE A 120 -13.65 -3.75 -21.70
N GLY A 121 -12.86 -3.37 -20.69
CA GLY A 121 -11.42 -3.21 -20.82
C GLY A 121 -10.61 -4.51 -20.74
N GLY A 122 -11.25 -5.67 -20.51
CA GLY A 122 -10.55 -6.94 -20.29
C GLY A 122 -9.51 -6.89 -19.17
N LYS A 123 -9.78 -6.12 -18.11
CA LYS A 123 -8.79 -5.87 -17.04
C LYS A 123 -8.49 -7.15 -16.27
N VAL A 124 -7.22 -7.36 -15.96
CA VAL A 124 -6.74 -8.47 -15.14
C VAL A 124 -6.28 -7.93 -13.79
N ASP A 125 -6.77 -8.53 -12.71
CA ASP A 125 -6.37 -8.19 -11.35
C ASP A 125 -5.19 -9.07 -10.90
N TYR A 126 -4.11 -8.44 -10.45
CA TYR A 126 -2.89 -9.13 -10.03
C TYR A 126 -2.85 -9.47 -8.54
N LEU A 127 -3.91 -9.18 -7.77
CA LEU A 127 -4.03 -9.53 -6.35
C LEU A 127 -2.83 -9.04 -5.52
N ARG A 128 -2.42 -7.79 -5.74
CA ARG A 128 -1.28 -7.17 -5.03
C ARG A 128 -1.74 -6.39 -3.80
N GLY A 129 -3.03 -6.12 -3.69
CA GLY A 129 -3.62 -5.38 -2.59
C GLY A 129 -4.06 -6.26 -1.42
N LEU A 130 -4.32 -5.62 -0.28
CA LEU A 130 -4.80 -6.31 0.91
C LEU A 130 -6.24 -6.82 0.71
N LYS A 131 -7.13 -5.97 0.19
CA LYS A 131 -8.57 -6.29 0.05
C LYS A 131 -8.82 -7.43 -0.94
N GLU A 132 -8.17 -7.41 -2.10
CA GLU A 132 -8.22 -8.52 -3.07
C GLU A 132 -7.88 -9.86 -2.42
N ASN A 133 -6.76 -9.94 -1.69
CA ASN A 133 -6.31 -11.19 -1.10
C ASN A 133 -7.26 -11.68 0.01
N VAL A 134 -7.80 -10.76 0.81
CA VAL A 134 -8.83 -11.10 1.81
C VAL A 134 -10.07 -11.69 1.14
N ILE A 135 -10.58 -11.05 0.07
CA ILE A 135 -11.77 -11.52 -0.65
C ILE A 135 -11.53 -12.90 -1.28
N MET A 136 -10.31 -13.14 -1.80
CA MET A 136 -9.93 -14.40 -2.43
C MET A 136 -9.53 -15.50 -1.42
N GLY A 137 -9.46 -15.19 -0.12
CA GLY A 137 -9.01 -16.14 0.92
C GLY A 137 -7.51 -16.46 0.88
N ARG A 138 -6.68 -15.59 0.28
CA ARG A 138 -5.22 -15.73 0.25
C ARG A 138 -4.59 -14.94 1.40
N LEU A 139 -3.34 -15.26 1.73
CA LEU A 139 -2.56 -14.48 2.69
C LEU A 139 -2.43 -13.03 2.19
N ILE A 140 -2.65 -12.07 3.09
CA ILE A 140 -2.48 -10.65 2.78
C ILE A 140 -0.99 -10.34 2.55
N PRO A 141 -0.66 -9.44 1.60
CA PRO A 141 0.72 -9.07 1.31
C PRO A 141 1.26 -8.06 2.34
N ALA A 142 1.09 -8.34 3.63
CA ALA A 142 1.53 -7.52 4.75
C ALA A 142 1.89 -8.40 5.95
N GLY A 143 2.82 -7.94 6.79
CA GLY A 143 3.31 -8.72 7.93
C GLY A 143 3.93 -10.04 7.48
N THR A 144 3.49 -11.15 8.09
CA THR A 144 3.98 -12.52 7.79
C THR A 144 3.59 -13.02 6.40
N GLY A 145 2.63 -12.39 5.73
CA GLY A 145 2.26 -12.74 4.35
C GLY A 145 3.14 -12.09 3.28
N LEU A 146 4.19 -11.34 3.67
CA LEU A 146 5.19 -10.87 2.72
C LEU A 146 6.09 -12.03 2.26
N ARG A 147 6.47 -12.02 0.97
CA ARG A 147 7.38 -13.02 0.35
C ARG A 147 8.73 -13.19 1.05
N ALA A 148 9.14 -12.21 1.85
CA ALA A 148 10.36 -12.28 2.66
C ALA A 148 10.23 -13.31 3.80
N TYR A 149 9.04 -13.44 4.39
CA TYR A 149 8.76 -14.43 5.43
C TYR A 149 8.33 -15.78 4.85
N GLU A 150 7.75 -15.80 3.63
CA GLU A 150 7.37 -17.04 2.94
C GLU A 150 8.58 -17.94 2.61
N ARG A 151 9.75 -17.34 2.37
CA ARG A 151 11.00 -18.04 2.01
C ARG A 151 12.00 -18.11 3.16
N LEU A 152 11.53 -17.97 4.39
CA LEU A 152 12.38 -18.17 5.55
C LEU A 152 12.54 -19.68 5.76
N GLU A 153 13.65 -20.22 5.29
CA GLU A 153 14.05 -21.60 5.59
C GLU A 153 14.60 -21.64 7.01
N MET A 154 14.06 -22.51 7.85
CA MET A 154 14.58 -22.74 9.19
C MET A 154 15.72 -23.74 9.10
N GLU A 155 16.94 -23.30 9.36
CA GLU A 155 18.04 -24.21 9.67
C GLU A 155 17.84 -24.75 11.09
N VAL A 156 17.41 -26.01 11.19
CA VAL A 156 17.36 -26.71 12.47
C VAL A 156 18.74 -27.27 12.73
N ASN A 157 19.40 -26.79 13.78
CA ASN A 157 20.64 -27.42 14.25
C ASN A 157 20.28 -28.77 14.89
N ASP A 158 20.67 -29.87 14.24
CA ASP A 158 20.37 -31.24 14.68
C ASP A 158 20.83 -31.50 16.13
N ASP A 159 21.88 -30.82 16.60
CA ASP A 159 22.37 -30.92 17.98
C ASP A 159 21.34 -30.39 19.00
N LEU A 160 20.60 -29.34 18.65
CA LEU A 160 19.55 -28.77 19.51
C LEU A 160 18.26 -29.59 19.41
N ALA A 161 17.94 -30.13 18.23
CA ALA A 161 16.80 -31.02 18.06
C ALA A 161 16.97 -32.33 18.85
N ALA A 162 18.16 -32.92 18.84
CA ALA A 162 18.48 -34.09 19.64
C ALA A 162 18.42 -33.80 21.15
N ALA A 163 18.88 -32.63 21.60
CA ALA A 163 18.78 -32.21 22.98
C ALA A 163 17.31 -32.04 23.43
N VAL A 164 16.46 -31.42 22.61
CA VAL A 164 15.03 -31.26 22.91
C VAL A 164 14.30 -32.61 22.92
N VAL A 165 14.60 -33.51 21.98
CA VAL A 165 14.03 -34.87 21.96
C VAL A 165 14.44 -35.66 23.21
N SER A 166 15.71 -35.58 23.62
CA SER A 166 16.21 -36.25 24.83
C SER A 166 15.57 -35.73 26.13
N LEU A 167 15.15 -34.46 26.16
CA LEU A 167 14.41 -33.86 27.28
C LEU A 167 12.94 -34.30 27.29
N THR A 168 12.33 -34.54 26.12
CA THR A 168 10.93 -34.98 26.03
C THR A 168 10.73 -36.48 26.21
N GLU A 169 11.74 -37.30 25.91
CA GLU A 169 11.69 -38.75 26.18
C GLU A 169 12.04 -39.08 27.65
N GLY A 170 12.44 -38.08 28.43
CA GLY A 170 12.95 -38.21 29.80
C GLY A 170 11.94 -38.03 30.94
N ASP A 171 10.62 -37.90 30.69
CA ASP A 171 9.62 -37.78 31.76
C ASP A 171 8.48 -38.80 31.61
N GLY A 172 8.78 -40.04 32.00
CA GLY A 172 7.79 -41.00 32.48
C GLY A 172 7.36 -40.75 33.94
N GLU A 173 8.07 -39.92 34.70
CA GLU A 173 7.72 -39.57 36.08
C GLU A 173 8.35 -38.21 36.41
N LEU A 174 7.53 -37.16 36.58
CA LEU A 174 7.75 -36.07 37.54
C LEU A 174 6.55 -35.12 37.52
N GLY A 175 5.44 -35.63 38.04
CA GLY A 175 4.45 -34.76 38.67
C GLY A 175 5.07 -34.13 39.91
N GLY A 176 5.52 -32.87 39.80
CA GLY A 176 5.77 -32.02 40.95
C GLY A 176 7.06 -31.21 40.92
N ALA A 177 7.08 -30.08 40.20
CA ALA A 177 7.92 -28.92 40.52
C ALA A 177 7.55 -27.68 39.68
N ILE A 178 6.28 -27.26 39.66
CA ILE A 178 5.89 -25.97 39.06
C ILE A 178 5.97 -24.84 40.10
N GLY A 179 7.14 -24.67 40.73
CA GLY A 179 7.25 -23.71 41.82
C GLY A 179 8.67 -23.30 42.15
N ALA A 180 9.37 -22.66 41.22
CA ALA A 180 10.43 -21.69 41.50
C ALA A 180 11.11 -21.24 40.19
N ALA A 181 10.56 -20.23 39.53
CA ALA A 181 11.32 -19.36 38.60
C ALA A 181 10.47 -18.12 38.28
N SER A 182 10.12 -17.37 39.32
CA SER A 182 9.73 -15.98 39.21
C SER A 182 10.74 -15.20 40.03
N GLU A 183 11.89 -14.92 39.43
CA GLU A 183 12.85 -13.86 39.79
C GLU A 183 14.08 -14.00 38.88
N GLU A 184 14.05 -13.30 37.76
CA GLU A 184 15.04 -12.29 37.29
C GLU A 184 14.75 -11.88 35.85
#